data_AF-A0A7C3D750-F1
#
_entry.id   AF-A0A7C3D750-F1
#
_cell.length_a   1.000
_cell.length_b   1.000
_cell.length_c   1.000
_cell.angle_alpha   90.00
_cell.angle_beta   90.00
_cell.angle_gamma   90.00
#
_symmetry.space_group_name_H-M   'P 1'
#
loop_
_entity.id
_entity.type
_entity.pdbx_description
1 polymer ?
#
loop_
_entity_poly.entity_id
_entity_poly.type
_entity_poly.pdbx_seq_one_letter_code
_entity_poly.pdbx_strand_id
1 'polypeptide(L)'
;MGSVRCFTETDLTQLRRVCQEEPRLAALYAFALRRGRDCDLAALFTEKLTWPQRLDLELTIARALNLEGVELMDLRRMPLVTRFDVINRGEPIYVGQPEALAVFIEETIVRYSSFYPLLEALYWKVETGPLTNDQ
;
A
#
# COMPACT_ATOMS: atom_id res chain seq x y z
N MET A 1 -11.43 8.67 -2.81
CA MET A 1 -10.87 9.58 -3.83
C MET A 1 -9.84 8.77 -4.60
N GLY A 2 -10.09 8.46 -5.87
CA GLY A 2 -9.22 7.59 -6.69
C GLY A 2 -7.92 8.30 -7.05
N SER A 3 -6.79 7.66 -6.74
CA SER A 3 -5.45 8.24 -6.80
C SER A 3 -4.75 8.04 -8.14
N VAL A 4 -5.20 7.14 -9.01
CA VAL A 4 -4.53 6.90 -10.32
C VAL A 4 -4.63 8.09 -11.27
N ARG A 5 -5.50 9.06 -10.99
CA ARG A 5 -5.65 10.32 -11.76
C ARG A 5 -4.42 11.22 -11.79
N CYS A 6 -3.37 10.92 -11.02
CA CYS A 6 -2.13 11.70 -11.01
C CYS A 6 -1.12 11.27 -12.08
N PHE A 7 -1.29 10.10 -12.69
CA PHE A 7 -0.39 9.59 -13.72
C PHE A 7 -1.08 9.60 -15.08
N THR A 8 -0.31 9.85 -16.15
CA THR A 8 -0.86 9.69 -17.49
C THR A 8 -0.99 8.20 -17.81
N GLU A 9 -1.88 7.84 -18.74
CA GLU A 9 -2.03 6.43 -19.13
C GLU A 9 -0.73 5.86 -19.74
N THR A 10 0.08 6.72 -20.36
CA THR A 10 1.40 6.37 -20.88
C THR A 10 2.34 5.96 -19.73
N ASP A 11 2.39 6.76 -18.65
CA ASP A 11 3.23 6.48 -17.48
C ASP A 11 2.78 5.17 -16.80
N LEU A 12 1.46 4.97 -16.66
CA LEU A 12 0.90 3.73 -16.10
C LEU A 12 1.22 2.51 -16.97
N THR A 13 1.23 2.67 -18.29
CA THR A 13 1.60 1.59 -19.22
C THR A 13 3.08 1.23 -19.07
N GLN A 14 3.96 2.23 -18.96
CA GLN A 14 5.39 2.00 -18.70
C GLN A 14 5.62 1.34 -17.34
N LEU A 15 4.93 1.81 -16.30
CA LEU A 15 5.01 1.22 -14.98
C LEU A 15 4.56 -0.24 -14.98
N ARG A 16 3.44 -0.57 -15.63
CA ARG A 16 2.96 -1.95 -15.75
C ARG A 16 4.00 -2.83 -16.45
N ARG A 17 4.72 -2.32 -17.45
CA ARG A 17 5.81 -3.04 -18.12
C ARG A 17 6.97 -3.33 -17.16
N VAL A 18 7.42 -2.32 -16.40
CA VAL A 18 8.45 -2.52 -15.36
C VAL A 18 8.00 -3.57 -14.34
N CYS A 19 6.73 -3.52 -13.93
CA CYS A 19 6.20 -4.49 -12.97
C CYS A 19 6.16 -5.92 -13.52
N GLN A 20 5.89 -6.10 -14.82
CA GLN A 20 5.92 -7.41 -15.48
C GLN A 20 7.30 -8.05 -15.51
N GLU A 21 8.37 -7.24 -15.47
CA GLU A 21 9.76 -7.71 -15.46
C GLU A 21 10.21 -8.17 -14.05
N GLU A 22 9.45 -7.85 -12.99
CA GLU A 22 9.72 -8.27 -11.62
C GLU A 22 8.76 -9.40 -11.18
N PRO A 23 9.14 -10.68 -11.33
CA PRO A 23 8.25 -11.81 -11.06
C PRO A 23 7.85 -11.92 -9.58
N ARG A 24 8.61 -11.30 -8.66
CA ARG A 24 8.29 -11.32 -7.23
C ARG A 24 7.23 -10.29 -6.84
N LEU A 25 6.89 -9.34 -7.72
CA LEU A 25 5.86 -8.34 -7.45
C LEU A 25 4.47 -8.91 -7.74
N ALA A 26 3.74 -9.28 -6.70
CA ALA A 26 2.39 -9.82 -6.82
C ALA A 26 1.36 -8.74 -7.15
N ALA A 27 1.48 -7.56 -6.53
CA ALA A 27 0.59 -6.43 -6.78
C ALA A 27 1.24 -5.09 -6.43
N LEU A 28 0.81 -4.03 -7.10
CA LEU A 28 1.22 -2.65 -6.84
C LEU A 28 -0.01 -1.75 -6.77
N TYR A 29 -0.08 -0.93 -5.73
CA TYR A 29 -1.17 0.01 -5.48
C TYR A 29 -0.63 1.42 -5.39
N ALA A 30 -1.40 2.38 -5.92
CA ALA A 30 -1.21 3.78 -5.59
C ALA A 30 -1.72 4.02 -4.16
N PHE A 31 -0.87 4.55 -3.27
CA PHE A 31 -1.25 4.84 -1.89
C PHE A 31 -0.64 6.16 -1.42
N ALA A 32 -1.47 7.02 -0.82
CA ALA A 32 -1.03 8.28 -0.22
C ALA A 32 -0.14 9.14 -1.14
N LEU A 33 -0.63 9.45 -2.35
CA LEU A 33 0.08 10.35 -3.27
C LEU A 33 0.35 11.71 -2.60
N ARG A 34 1.60 11.96 -2.26
CA ARG A 34 2.05 13.27 -1.80
C ARG A 34 2.03 14.22 -2.99
N ARG A 35 1.59 15.46 -2.78
CA ARG A 35 1.73 16.51 -3.80
C ARG A 35 3.22 16.85 -3.89
N GLY A 36 3.90 16.41 -4.93
CA GLY A 36 5.34 16.62 -5.12
C GLY A 36 5.89 15.83 -6.29
N ARG A 37 7.23 15.79 -6.41
CA ARG A 37 7.95 14.95 -7.38
C ARG A 37 8.28 13.54 -6.83
N ASP A 38 7.79 13.24 -5.63
CA ASP A 38 7.96 11.93 -4.98
C ASP A 38 6.61 11.25 -4.76
N CYS A 39 6.60 9.92 -4.87
CA CYS A 39 5.41 9.11 -4.71
C CYS A 39 5.64 7.89 -3.82
N ASP A 40 4.70 7.66 -2.90
CA ASP A 40 4.66 6.44 -2.09
C ASP A 40 3.79 5.42 -2.84
N LEU A 41 4.29 4.19 -3.02
CA LEU A 41 3.55 3.10 -3.66
C LEU A 41 3.54 1.90 -2.72
N ALA A 42 2.40 1.22 -2.64
CA ALA A 42 2.25 0.05 -1.79
C ALA A 42 2.41 -1.21 -2.65
N ALA A 43 3.39 -2.05 -2.30
CA ALA A 43 3.75 -3.24 -3.06
C ALA A 43 3.53 -4.51 -2.23
N LEU A 44 2.94 -5.52 -2.85
CA LEU A 44 2.90 -6.88 -2.34
C LEU A 44 3.96 -7.69 -3.07
N PHE A 45 5.00 -8.11 -2.37
CA PHE A 45 5.98 -9.04 -2.91
C PHE A 45 5.66 -10.46 -2.46
N THR A 46 5.87 -11.47 -3.30
CA THR A 46 5.81 -12.87 -2.87
C THR A 46 6.96 -13.21 -1.94
N GLU A 47 8.14 -12.66 -2.22
CA GLU A 47 9.39 -12.87 -1.49
C GLU A 47 10.01 -11.56 -1.04
N LYS A 48 10.82 -11.59 0.01
CA LYS A 48 11.50 -10.40 0.49
C LYS A 48 12.61 -9.99 -0.49
N LEU A 49 12.53 -8.76 -1.01
CA LEU A 49 13.62 -8.15 -1.75
C LEU A 49 14.79 -7.79 -0.83
N THR A 50 16.02 -7.94 -1.33
CA THR A 50 17.18 -7.33 -0.69
C THR A 50 17.12 -5.81 -0.87
N TRP A 51 17.83 -5.06 -0.01
CA TRP A 51 17.82 -3.60 -0.10
C TRP A 51 18.30 -3.07 -1.48
N PRO A 52 19.39 -3.59 -2.08
CA PRO A 52 19.80 -3.16 -3.41
C PRO A 52 18.74 -3.43 -4.49
N GLN A 53 18.12 -4.61 -4.47
CA GLN A 53 17.07 -4.98 -5.43
C GLN A 53 15.85 -4.07 -5.31
N ARG A 54 15.46 -3.72 -4.08
CA ARG A 54 14.37 -2.78 -3.85
C ARG A 54 14.70 -1.39 -4.39
N LEU A 55 15.91 -0.89 -4.13
CA LEU A 55 16.35 0.42 -4.61
C LEU A 55 16.39 0.47 -6.15
N ASP A 56 16.92 -0.57 -6.79
CA ASP A 56 16.95 -0.66 -8.25
C ASP A 56 15.53 -0.62 -8.86
N LEU A 57 14.58 -1.30 -8.22
CA LEU A 57 13.17 -1.28 -8.62
C LEU A 57 12.53 0.10 -8.40
N GLU A 58 12.77 0.74 -7.24
CA GLU A 58 12.32 2.10 -6.94
C GLU A 58 12.82 3.10 -8.00
N LEU A 59 14.11 3.06 -8.35
CA LEU A 59 14.70 3.92 -9.38
C LEU A 59 14.13 3.64 -10.77
N THR A 60 13.87 2.38 -11.10
CA THR A 60 13.29 2.00 -12.39
C THR A 60 11.85 2.49 -12.52
N ILE A 61 11.06 2.36 -11.44
CA ILE A 61 9.69 2.87 -11.39
C ILE A 61 9.67 4.40 -11.43
N ALA A 62 10.57 5.08 -10.70
CA ALA A 62 10.67 6.54 -10.73
C ALA A 62 10.93 7.06 -12.14
N ARG A 63 11.83 6.40 -12.90
CA ARG A 63 12.08 6.73 -14.32
C ARG A 63 10.84 6.50 -15.19
N ALA A 64 10.12 5.39 -15.00
CA ALA A 64 8.91 5.09 -15.76
C ALA A 64 7.75 6.06 -15.49
N LEU A 65 7.72 6.67 -14.30
CA LEU A 65 6.73 7.67 -13.89
C LEU A 65 7.20 9.11 -14.08
N ASN A 66 8.43 9.33 -14.56
CA ASN A 66 9.06 10.65 -14.65
C ASN A 66 9.05 11.43 -13.31
N LEU A 67 9.35 10.72 -12.21
CA LEU A 67 9.43 11.25 -10.85
C LEU A 67 10.89 11.38 -10.38
N GLU A 68 11.11 12.18 -9.34
CA GLU A 68 12.42 12.29 -8.68
C GLU A 68 12.69 11.10 -7.76
N GLY A 69 11.66 10.63 -7.06
CA GLY A 69 11.75 9.51 -6.13
C GLY A 69 10.47 8.71 -6.03
N VAL A 70 10.62 7.42 -5.76
CA VAL A 70 9.51 6.52 -5.43
C VAL A 70 9.90 5.69 -4.23
N GLU A 71 9.02 5.61 -3.24
CA GLU A 71 9.19 4.71 -2.10
C GLU A 71 8.23 3.52 -2.22
N LEU A 72 8.79 2.30 -2.24
CA LEU A 72 8.00 1.07 -2.23
C LEU A 72 7.78 0.57 -0.81
N MET A 73 6.58 0.78 -0.30
CA MET A 73 6.18 0.26 1.00
C MET A 73 5.64 -1.17 0.87
N ASP A 74 6.25 -2.11 1.59
CA ASP A 74 5.80 -3.49 1.63
C ASP A 74 4.47 -3.60 2.40
N LEU A 75 3.41 -4.01 1.70
CA LEU A 75 2.07 -4.22 2.23
C LEU A 75 2.04 -5.16 3.43
N ARG A 76 2.92 -6.18 3.48
CA ARG A 76 3.01 -7.12 4.61
C ARG A 76 3.62 -6.50 5.86
N ARG A 77 4.34 -5.38 5.72
CA ARG A 77 4.98 -4.65 6.82
C ARG A 77 4.19 -3.43 7.28
N MET A 78 3.15 -3.04 6.54
CA MET A 78 2.26 -1.96 6.94
C MET A 78 1.43 -2.33 8.18
N PRO A 79 1.11 -1.34 9.03
CA PRO A 79 0.11 -1.49 10.08
C PRO A 79 -1.21 -2.02 9.53
N LEU A 80 -1.91 -2.85 10.31
CA LEU A 80 -3.10 -3.57 9.84
C LEU A 80 -4.19 -2.63 9.30
N VAL A 81 -4.44 -1.50 9.96
CA VAL A 81 -5.42 -0.50 9.53
C VAL A 81 -5.02 0.11 8.18
N THR A 82 -3.77 0.57 8.06
CA THR A 82 -3.24 1.15 6.81
C THR A 82 -3.28 0.14 5.66
N ARG A 83 -2.92 -1.11 5.92
CA ARG A 83 -2.99 -2.21 4.95
C ARG A 83 -4.42 -2.44 4.48
N PHE A 84 -5.37 -2.51 5.41
CA PHE A 84 -6.78 -2.65 5.10
C PHE A 84 -7.29 -1.47 4.25
N ASP A 85 -6.90 -0.23 4.59
CA ASP A 85 -7.26 0.95 3.81
C ASP A 85 -6.74 0.89 2.37
N VAL A 86 -5.49 0.46 2.17
CA VAL A 86 -4.92 0.29 0.82
C VAL A 86 -5.74 -0.72 0.03
N ILE A 87 -6.05 -1.88 0.62
CA ILE A 87 -6.79 -2.95 -0.07
C ILE A 87 -8.24 -2.52 -0.39
N ASN A 88 -8.89 -1.86 0.56
CA ASN A 88 -10.31 -1.55 0.47
C ASN A 88 -10.60 -0.30 -0.38
N ARG A 89 -9.67 0.67 -0.42
CA ARG A 89 -9.88 1.97 -1.06
C ARG A 89 -8.83 2.31 -2.12
N GLY A 90 -7.68 1.65 -2.07
CA GLY A 90 -6.61 1.84 -3.04
C GLY A 90 -6.97 1.24 -4.39
N GLU A 91 -6.37 1.81 -5.42
CA GLU A 91 -6.56 1.37 -6.79
C GLU A 91 -5.33 0.58 -7.24
N PRO A 92 -5.48 -0.69 -7.66
CA PRO A 92 -4.36 -1.49 -8.12
C PRO A 92 -3.87 -0.96 -9.47
N ILE A 93 -2.59 -0.59 -9.53
CA ILE A 93 -1.91 -0.21 -10.76
C ILE A 93 -1.55 -1.46 -11.57
N TYR A 94 -1.10 -2.50 -10.86
CA TYR A 94 -0.63 -3.75 -11.43
C TYR A 94 -1.01 -4.93 -10.53
N VAL A 95 -1.42 -6.03 -11.14
CA VAL A 95 -1.65 -7.34 -10.49
C VAL A 95 -0.93 -8.39 -11.32
N GLY A 96 0.18 -8.91 -10.80
CA GLY A 96 0.98 -9.94 -11.46
C GLY A 96 0.62 -11.35 -11.00
N GLN A 97 0.22 -11.50 -9.73
CA GLN A 97 -0.12 -12.79 -9.13
C GLN A 97 -1.46 -12.69 -8.38
N PRO A 98 -2.60 -12.89 -9.09
CA PRO A 98 -3.92 -12.68 -8.52
C PRO A 98 -4.23 -13.63 -7.36
N GLU A 99 -3.72 -14.86 -7.37
CA GLU A 99 -3.93 -15.83 -6.29
C GLU A 99 -3.21 -15.39 -5.00
N ALA A 100 -1.95 -14.96 -5.11
CA ALA A 100 -1.18 -14.45 -3.98
C ALA A 100 -1.81 -13.17 -3.40
N LEU A 101 -2.35 -12.31 -4.27
CA LEU A 101 -3.09 -11.12 -3.86
C LEU A 101 -4.39 -11.49 -3.14
N ALA A 102 -5.17 -12.43 -3.67
CA ALA A 102 -6.44 -12.86 -3.07
C ALA A 102 -6.24 -13.40 -1.65
N VAL A 103 -5.25 -14.27 -1.44
CA VAL A 103 -4.90 -14.79 -0.11
C VAL A 103 -4.53 -13.64 0.84
N PHE A 104 -3.69 -12.70 0.38
CA PHE A 104 -3.30 -11.56 1.20
C PHE A 104 -4.49 -10.65 1.59
N ILE A 105 -5.44 -10.45 0.66
CA ILE A 105 -6.67 -9.69 0.91
C ILE A 105 -7.52 -10.39 1.96
N GLU A 106 -7.77 -11.69 1.80
CA GLU A 106 -8.54 -12.49 2.75
C GLU A 106 -7.94 -12.45 4.16
N GLU A 107 -6.63 -12.72 4.28
CA GLU A 107 -5.92 -12.66 5.55
C GLU A 107 -6.03 -11.27 6.21
N THR A 108 -5.95 -10.20 5.41
CA THR A 108 -6.07 -8.84 5.92
C THR A 108 -7.47 -8.55 6.44
N ILE A 109 -8.50 -8.94 5.70
CA ILE A 109 -9.91 -8.73 6.08
C ILE A 109 -10.24 -9.52 7.37
N VAL A 110 -9.82 -10.78 7.45
CA VAL A 110 -10.04 -11.63 8.63
C VAL A 110 -9.37 -11.04 9.87
N ARG A 111 -8.11 -10.61 9.75
CA ARG A 111 -7.39 -9.98 10.87
C ARG A 111 -8.02 -8.65 11.27
N TYR A 112 -8.38 -7.82 10.29
CA TYR A 112 -8.99 -6.52 10.56
C TYR A 112 -10.34 -6.67 11.25
N SER A 113 -11.22 -7.54 10.75
CA SER A 113 -12.53 -7.81 11.36
C SER A 113 -12.45 -8.40 12.76
N SER A 114 -11.41 -9.20 13.05
CA SER A 114 -11.15 -9.72 14.40
C SER A 114 -10.63 -8.63 15.36
N PHE A 115 -9.90 -7.64 14.84
CA PHE A 115 -9.30 -6.55 15.61
C PHE A 115 -10.26 -5.38 15.84
N TYR A 116 -11.10 -5.05 14.86
CA TYR A 116 -11.94 -3.84 14.87
C TYR A 116 -12.88 -3.72 16.08
N PRO A 117 -13.58 -4.78 16.53
CA PRO A 117 -14.44 -4.68 17.71
C PRO A 117 -13.67 -4.34 18.99
N LEU A 118 -12.43 -4.84 19.13
CA LEU A 118 -11.57 -4.50 20.27
C LEU A 118 -11.16 -3.03 20.20
N LEU A 119 -10.79 -2.55 19.01
CA LEU A 119 -10.43 -1.16 18.80
C LEU A 119 -11.60 -0.22 19.13
N GLU A 120 -12.81 -0.54 18.68
CA GLU A 120 -14.03 0.22 18.99
C GLU A 120 -14.33 0.26 20.49
N ALA A 121 -14.20 -0.87 21.19
CA ALA A 121 -14.37 -0.92 22.65
C ALA A 121 -13.34 -0.05 23.40
N LEU A 122 -12.09 0.02 22.91
CA LEU A 122 -11.05 0.87 23.49
C LEU A 122 -11.35 2.36 23.26
N TYR A 123 -11.79 2.74 22.07
CA TYR A 123 -12.18 4.13 21.79
C TYR A 123 -13.40 4.56 22.60
N TRP A 124 -14.43 3.71 22.69
CA TRP A 124 -15.59 3.97 23.54
C TRP A 124 -15.18 4.28 24.98
N LYS A 125 -14.27 3.49 25.56
CA LYS A 125 -13.77 3.71 26.93
C LYS A 125 -13.04 5.05 27.10
N VAL A 126 -12.36 5.53 26.06
CA VAL A 126 -11.67 6.83 26.09
C VAL A 126 -12.66 7.97 25.94
N GLU A 127 -13.65 7.85 25.05
CA GLU A 127 -14.67 8.88 24.81
C GLU A 127 -15.69 9.00 25.94
N THR A 128 -16.03 7.88 26.60
CA THR A 128 -16.99 7.86 27.73
C THR A 128 -16.32 7.81 29.09
N GLY A 129 -14.99 7.86 29.16
CA GLY A 129 -14.25 7.98 30.41
C GLY A 129 -14.53 9.33 31.06
N PRO A 130 -14.71 9.42 32.40
CA PRO A 130 -14.91 10.70 33.05
C PRO A 130 -13.70 11.61 32.78
N LEU A 131 -13.96 12.85 32.37
CA LEU A 131 -13.02 13.97 32.42
C LEU A 131 -12.74 14.29 33.89
N THR A 132 -12.06 13.41 34.61
CA THR A 132 -11.58 13.66 35.96
C THR A 132 -10.07 13.64 35.91
N ASN A 133 -9.50 14.84 35.78
CA ASN A 133 -8.47 15.36 36.68
C ASN A 133 -8.34 16.87 36.42
N ASP A 134 -9.37 17.61 36.82
CA ASP A 134 -9.13 18.90 37.47
C ASP A 134 -8.85 18.58 38.94
N GLN A 135 -7.56 18.62 39.32
CA GLN A 135 -7.04 19.02 40.63
C GLN A 135 -5.52 19.06 40.62
#